data_AF-A0A2A4T481-F1
#
_entry.id   AF-A0A2A4T481-F1
#
_cell.length_a   1.000
_cell.length_b   1.000
_cell.length_c   1.000
_cell.angle_alpha   90.00
_cell.angle_beta   90.00
_cell.angle_gamma   90.00
#
_symmetry.space_group_name_H-M   'P 1'
#
loop_
_entity.id
_entity.type
_entity.pdbx_description
1 polymer ?
#
loop_
_entity_poly.entity_id
_entity_poly.type
_entity_poly.pdbx_seq_one_letter_code
_entity_poly.pdbx_strand_id
1 'polypeptide(L)'
;MKNNCKNCSKFIYKDKEFCNDKCKESFEKREIKEVRCLICDKHISDGITQGDQERKTCSLECRDILRKQDTHEIRNCKVCGKEFEIRKKRKKTMCSDECRIEWSARPENKEYRLSRTKEELIKKYGVDSIFKLEEVQRKIHEIQRNKTDEENTEMIAKVKQTKLERHGDENFNNMEKNRQTKLENWGDENWNNREQFLETLEKRYGGHHLKLEEFMEKQKQTNLDRFGVEFPMQNEDIRNKQIKTTFENHGVSSYTHTDEYIIKTNKTNQEKRGVDWSTQCPDVINKMKETNLERHGVINTFQLPQAKSNGKQISKVQIKLYEQIKEKHPDAILEHYLTDVNLSVDIFIPSENKVVECYGDWWHCNPKLYKEDYYHEYIHKTAKEVWNKDKLRENLIKNNGYGLEIVWECDI
;
A
#
# COMPACT_ATOMS: atom_id res chain seq x y z
N MET A 1 53.45 74.94 58.38
CA MET A 1 52.89 73.60 58.10
C MET A 1 51.58 73.78 57.33
N LYS A 2 51.39 73.07 56.22
CA LYS A 2 50.10 73.03 55.50
C LYS A 2 49.27 71.92 56.15
N ASN A 3 48.07 72.26 56.64
CA ASN A 3 47.12 71.28 57.16
C ASN A 3 45.94 71.15 56.18
N ASN A 4 45.16 70.07 56.32
CA ASN A 4 43.92 69.87 55.56
C ASN A 4 42.72 70.14 56.47
N CYS A 5 41.66 70.73 55.92
CA CYS A 5 40.39 70.92 56.60
C CYS A 5 39.82 69.57 57.07
N LYS A 6 39.51 69.43 58.36
CA LYS A 6 38.93 68.19 58.94
C LYS A 6 37.60 67.77 58.30
N ASN A 7 36.89 68.70 57.65
CA ASN A 7 35.57 68.45 57.06
C ASN A 7 35.58 68.06 55.58
N CYS A 8 36.41 68.74 54.76
CA CYS A 8 36.38 68.64 53.29
C CYS A 8 37.77 68.42 52.67
N SER A 9 38.80 68.21 53.51
CA SER A 9 40.19 67.92 53.11
C SER A 9 40.90 69.00 52.25
N LYS A 10 40.29 70.18 52.06
CA LYS A 10 40.94 71.31 51.37
C LYS A 10 42.14 71.83 52.16
N PHE A 11 43.21 72.19 51.44
CA PHE A 11 44.41 72.77 52.03
C PHE A 11 44.10 74.10 52.75
N ILE A 12 44.64 74.23 53.97
CA ILE A 12 44.53 75.41 54.82
C ILE A 12 45.90 75.82 55.35
N TYR A 13 46.11 77.13 55.45
CA TYR A 13 47.37 77.74 55.88
C TYR A 13 47.26 78.22 57.33
N LYS A 14 48.22 77.81 58.17
CA LYS A 14 48.37 78.10 59.63
C LYS A 14 47.18 77.64 60.49
N ASP A 15 47.47 76.94 61.60
CA ASP A 15 46.71 76.55 62.82
C ASP A 15 45.17 76.43 62.81
N LYS A 16 44.51 76.50 61.65
CA LYS A 16 43.08 76.33 61.46
C LYS A 16 42.77 74.87 61.18
N GLU A 17 41.69 74.37 61.79
CA GLU A 17 41.21 73.00 61.59
C GLU A 17 40.17 72.88 60.44
N PHE A 18 39.53 73.99 60.06
CA PHE A 18 38.47 74.04 59.04
C PHE A 18 38.69 75.17 58.03
N CYS A 19 38.25 74.99 56.78
CA CYS A 19 38.42 76.00 55.73
C CYS A 19 37.40 77.15 55.77
N ASN A 20 36.27 76.96 56.45
CA ASN A 20 35.24 77.98 56.72
C ASN A 20 34.28 77.49 57.81
N ASP A 21 33.49 78.39 58.40
CA ASP A 21 32.53 78.06 59.47
C ASP A 21 31.45 77.08 59.01
N LYS A 22 31.05 77.14 57.74
CA LYS A 22 30.16 76.13 57.13
C LYS A 22 30.76 74.71 57.21
N CYS A 23 32.08 74.58 57.04
CA CYS A 23 32.76 73.31 57.20
C CYS A 23 32.86 72.88 58.65
N LYS A 24 32.95 73.81 59.60
CA LYS A 24 32.94 73.49 61.02
C LYS A 24 31.56 72.99 61.45
N GLU A 25 30.50 73.75 61.16
CA GLU A 25 29.11 73.34 61.47
C GLU A 25 28.72 72.02 60.78
N SER A 26 29.13 71.85 59.52
CA SER A 26 28.89 70.61 58.78
C SER A 26 29.67 69.43 59.34
N PHE A 27 30.78 69.66 60.05
CA PHE A 27 31.52 68.60 60.73
C PHE A 27 30.84 68.22 62.04
N GLU A 28 30.41 69.23 62.81
CA GLU A 28 29.77 69.08 64.12
C GLU A 28 28.36 68.47 64.05
N LYS A 29 27.64 68.61 62.93
CA LYS A 29 26.31 68.01 62.69
C LYS A 29 26.33 66.60 62.07
N ARG A 30 27.49 65.95 61.93
CA ARG A 30 27.61 64.60 61.33
C ARG A 30 27.26 63.51 62.36
N GLU A 31 26.19 62.75 62.12
CA GLU A 31 25.97 61.48 62.83
C GLU A 31 26.98 60.43 62.36
N ILE A 32 27.72 59.84 63.30
CA ILE A 32 28.57 58.67 63.04
C ILE A 32 27.64 57.45 63.07
N LYS A 33 27.32 56.89 61.90
CA LYS A 33 26.62 55.60 61.81
C LYS A 33 27.66 54.48 61.78
N GLU A 34 27.59 53.55 62.72
CA GLU A 34 28.31 52.28 62.64
C GLU A 34 27.78 51.48 61.45
N VAL A 35 28.62 51.22 60.44
CA VAL A 35 28.24 50.38 59.30
C VAL A 35 28.82 48.97 59.48
N ARG A 36 27.95 47.97 59.62
CA ARG A 36 28.31 46.55 59.73
C ARG A 36 28.06 45.80 58.42
N CYS A 37 28.84 44.75 58.18
CA CYS A 37 28.69 43.90 57.02
C CYS A 37 27.45 43.02 57.12
N LEU A 38 26.58 43.08 56.12
CA LEU A 38 25.34 42.27 56.06
C LEU A 38 25.55 40.74 55.99
N ILE A 39 26.79 40.26 55.78
CA ILE A 39 27.10 38.83 55.62
C ILE A 39 27.82 38.24 56.82
N CYS A 40 28.78 38.95 57.41
CA CYS A 40 29.61 38.42 58.51
C CYS A 40 29.63 39.30 59.76
N ASP A 41 28.79 40.34 59.78
CA ASP A 41 28.64 41.32 60.86
C ASP A 41 29.93 42.06 61.28
N LYS A 42 31.01 41.91 60.50
CA LYS A 42 32.25 42.67 60.70
C LYS A 42 32.01 44.15 60.46
N HIS A 43 32.57 44.96 61.34
CA HIS A 43 32.60 46.42 61.23
C HIS A 43 33.33 46.85 59.94
N ILE A 44 32.73 47.78 59.18
CA ILE A 44 33.26 48.24 57.88
C ILE A 44 33.98 49.58 58.02
N SER A 45 33.42 50.53 58.79
CA SER A 45 34.02 51.85 59.05
C SER A 45 33.21 52.65 60.07
N ASP A 46 33.91 53.45 60.88
CA ASP A 46 33.35 54.60 61.61
C ASP A 46 33.76 55.88 60.85
N GLY A 47 32.92 56.38 59.94
CA GLY A 47 33.29 57.57 59.18
C GLY A 47 32.30 58.02 58.11
N ILE A 48 31.69 59.18 58.38
CA ILE A 48 31.25 60.27 57.48
C ILE A 48 30.95 59.89 56.01
N THR A 49 29.68 59.68 55.69
CA THR A 49 29.19 59.51 54.31
C THR A 49 28.98 60.88 53.62
N GLN A 50 29.86 61.25 52.68
CA GLN A 50 29.54 62.18 51.60
C GLN A 50 29.53 61.39 50.28
N GLY A 51 28.33 61.01 49.82
CA GLY A 51 28.10 60.28 48.56
C GLY A 51 27.20 59.05 48.74
N ASP A 52 26.07 59.02 48.03
CA ASP A 52 24.85 58.21 48.25
C ASP A 52 24.92 56.67 48.06
N GLN A 53 26.03 55.99 48.35
CA GLN A 53 26.02 54.52 48.41
C GLN A 53 26.80 53.99 49.62
N GLU A 54 26.08 53.72 50.71
CA GLU A 54 26.61 53.03 51.90
C GLU A 54 27.22 51.67 51.51
N ARG A 55 28.48 51.43 51.88
CA ARG A 55 29.17 50.17 51.59
C ARG A 55 28.57 49.04 52.44
N LYS A 56 27.84 48.12 51.81
CA LYS A 56 27.09 47.03 52.48
C LYS A 56 27.92 45.82 52.95
N THR A 57 29.17 45.69 52.51
CA THR A 57 30.00 44.49 52.75
C THR A 57 31.47 44.82 53.03
N CYS A 58 32.09 44.04 53.93
CA CYS A 58 33.47 44.26 54.37
C CYS A 58 34.52 43.79 53.33
N SER A 59 34.22 42.75 52.56
CA SER A 59 35.15 42.13 51.59
C SER A 59 34.50 41.82 50.24
N LEU A 60 35.32 41.54 49.23
CA LEU A 60 34.86 41.06 47.92
C LEU A 60 34.08 39.74 48.05
N GLU A 61 34.54 38.84 48.90
CA GLU A 61 33.85 37.57 49.20
C GLU A 61 32.45 37.80 49.79
N CYS A 62 32.31 38.70 50.79
CA CYS A 62 31.00 39.04 51.33
C CYS A 62 30.10 39.71 50.29
N ARG A 63 30.67 40.54 49.40
CA ARG A 63 29.92 41.14 48.30
C ARG A 63 29.40 40.07 47.32
N ASP A 64 30.22 39.06 47.02
CA ASP A 64 29.84 37.99 46.11
C ASP A 64 28.82 37.05 46.73
N ILE A 65 28.91 36.77 48.04
CA ILE A 65 27.88 36.02 48.80
C ILE A 65 26.56 36.79 48.82
N LEU A 66 26.58 38.09 49.13
CA LEU A 66 25.38 38.94 49.14
C LEU A 66 24.74 38.99 47.75
N ARG A 67 25.55 39.20 46.70
CA ARG A 67 25.09 39.15 45.31
C ARG A 67 24.49 37.79 44.95
N LYS A 68 25.06 36.69 45.46
CA LYS A 68 24.56 35.34 45.21
C LYS A 68 23.20 35.12 45.89
N GLN A 69 23.02 35.53 47.15
CA GLN A 69 21.72 35.51 47.86
C GLN A 69 20.64 36.37 47.16
N ASP A 70 21.04 37.53 46.61
CA ASP A 70 20.12 38.41 45.89
C ASP A 70 19.70 37.83 44.53
N THR A 71 20.60 37.12 43.85
CA THR A 71 20.40 36.68 42.45
C THR A 71 20.02 35.22 42.28
N HIS A 72 20.25 34.37 43.28
CA HIS A 72 19.98 32.94 43.25
C HIS A 72 18.93 32.56 44.29
N GLU A 73 18.24 31.46 44.02
CA GLU A 73 17.26 30.85 44.92
C GLU A 73 17.38 29.33 44.81
N ILE A 74 16.97 28.64 45.88
CA ILE A 74 16.88 27.19 45.92
C ILE A 74 15.47 26.81 45.49
N ARG A 75 15.35 25.92 44.51
CA ARG A 75 14.07 25.36 44.03
C ARG A 75 14.06 23.85 44.18
N ASN A 76 12.87 23.28 44.35
CA ASN A 76 12.67 21.83 44.32
C ASN A 76 12.42 21.35 42.90
N CYS A 77 13.12 20.29 42.49
CA CYS A 77 12.90 19.66 41.20
C CYS A 77 11.51 19.01 41.15
N LYS A 78 10.71 19.31 40.13
CA LYS A 78 9.36 18.72 39.97
C LYS A 78 9.35 17.21 39.64
N VAL A 79 10.51 16.62 39.40
CA VAL A 79 10.65 15.19 39.04
C VAL A 79 11.15 14.39 40.23
N CYS A 80 12.34 14.72 40.73
CA CYS A 80 12.98 13.95 41.80
C CYS A 80 12.91 14.61 43.18
N GLY A 81 12.29 15.80 43.31
CA GLY A 81 12.15 16.53 44.57
C GLY A 81 13.44 17.21 45.08
N LYS A 82 14.61 16.88 44.51
CA LYS A 82 15.90 17.43 44.95
C LYS A 82 15.96 18.95 44.83
N GLU A 83 16.48 19.58 45.88
CA GLU A 83 16.82 20.98 45.90
C GLU A 83 17.95 21.28 44.92
N PHE A 84 17.81 22.36 44.15
CA PHE A 84 18.86 22.84 43.26
C PHE A 84 18.91 24.37 43.26
N GLU A 85 20.13 24.91 43.23
CA GLU A 85 20.36 26.34 43.20
C GLU A 85 20.25 26.89 41.78
N ILE A 86 19.52 28.00 41.59
CA ILE A 86 19.40 28.64 40.29
C ILE A 86 19.21 30.16 40.38
N ARG A 87 19.68 30.88 39.34
CA ARG A 87 19.40 32.31 39.19
C ARG A 87 17.90 32.58 39.07
N LYS A 88 17.38 33.51 39.89
CA LYS A 88 15.96 33.92 39.94
C LYS A 88 15.36 34.20 38.56
N LYS A 89 16.13 34.83 37.65
CA LYS A 89 15.70 35.14 36.28
C LYS A 89 15.44 33.95 35.36
N ARG A 90 15.97 32.76 35.67
CA ARG A 90 15.82 31.56 34.82
C ARG A 90 14.53 30.84 35.21
N LYS A 91 13.76 30.37 34.23
CA LYS A 91 12.49 29.63 34.45
C LYS A 91 12.67 28.11 34.63
N LYS A 92 13.91 27.60 34.75
CA LYS A 92 14.17 26.16 34.85
C LYS A 92 13.59 25.60 36.17
N THR A 93 12.88 24.49 36.06
CA THR A 93 12.12 23.81 37.13
C THR A 93 12.67 22.43 37.48
N MET A 94 13.70 21.97 36.76
CA MET A 94 14.33 20.66 36.93
C MET A 94 15.77 20.83 37.42
N CYS A 95 16.25 19.91 38.24
CA CYS A 95 17.63 19.96 38.73
C CYS A 95 18.63 19.61 37.60
N SER A 96 18.34 18.56 36.82
CA SER A 96 19.24 18.03 35.78
C SER A 96 18.58 17.86 34.40
N ASP A 97 19.37 17.51 33.39
CA ASP A 97 18.87 17.20 32.05
C ASP A 97 18.11 15.88 32.00
N GLU A 98 18.51 14.89 32.80
CA GLU A 98 17.79 13.61 32.94
C GLU A 98 16.37 13.86 33.47
N CYS A 99 16.23 14.65 34.53
CA CYS A 99 14.92 15.04 35.05
C CYS A 99 14.12 15.83 34.02
N ARG A 100 14.74 16.69 33.21
CA ARG A 100 14.05 17.39 32.13
C ARG A 100 13.54 16.43 31.06
N ILE A 101 14.34 15.43 30.68
CA ILE A 101 13.94 14.41 29.70
C ILE A 101 12.79 13.59 30.23
N GLU A 102 12.89 13.10 31.47
CA GLU A 102 11.84 12.33 32.13
C GLU A 102 10.53 13.12 32.24
N TRP A 103 10.60 14.37 32.73
CA TRP A 103 9.45 15.27 32.77
C TRP A 103 8.79 15.41 31.40
N SER A 104 9.59 15.57 30.35
CA SER A 104 9.11 15.75 28.97
C SER A 104 8.55 14.46 28.36
N ALA A 105 8.93 13.29 28.88
CA ALA A 105 8.48 11.99 28.41
C ALA A 105 7.09 11.61 28.96
N ARG A 106 6.66 12.22 30.08
CA ARG A 106 5.31 12.01 30.65
C ARG A 106 4.23 12.33 29.59
N PRO A 107 3.19 11.49 29.43
CA PRO A 107 2.19 11.64 28.37
C PRO A 107 1.56 13.03 28.30
N GLU A 108 1.09 13.55 29.44
CA GLU A 108 0.46 14.88 29.55
C GLU A 108 1.38 16.01 29.08
N ASN A 109 2.65 15.98 29.49
CA ASN A 109 3.64 16.99 29.11
C ASN A 109 4.04 16.85 27.63
N LYS A 110 4.10 15.62 27.12
CA LYS A 110 4.37 15.34 25.72
C LYS A 110 3.25 15.89 24.84
N GLU A 111 2.00 15.62 25.18
CA GLU A 111 0.81 16.11 24.47
C GLU A 111 0.73 17.63 24.50
N TYR A 112 0.88 18.24 25.68
CA TYR A 112 0.89 19.70 25.82
C TYR A 112 1.99 20.35 24.96
N ARG A 113 3.19 19.79 24.93
CA ARG A 113 4.29 20.33 24.09
C ARG A 113 3.97 20.21 22.60
N LEU A 114 3.38 19.08 22.18
CA LEU A 114 3.00 18.85 20.79
C LEU A 114 1.88 19.80 20.36
N SER A 115 0.84 19.98 21.17
CA SER A 115 -0.26 20.92 20.88
C SER A 115 0.22 22.36 20.81
N ARG A 116 1.03 22.81 21.79
CA ARG A 116 1.63 24.14 21.80
C ARG A 116 2.49 24.41 20.56
N THR A 117 3.30 23.43 20.16
CA THR A 117 4.13 23.55 18.96
C THR A 117 3.26 23.66 17.70
N LYS A 118 2.21 22.84 17.61
CA LYS A 118 1.23 22.87 16.51
C LYS A 118 0.56 24.24 16.41
N GLU A 119 0.05 24.78 17.51
CA GLU A 119 -0.56 26.10 17.58
C GLU A 119 0.39 27.21 17.14
N GLU A 120 1.64 27.19 17.62
CA GLU A 120 2.64 28.21 17.28
C GLU A 120 3.05 28.15 15.80
N LEU A 121 3.14 26.95 15.21
CA LEU A 121 3.41 26.78 13.78
C LEU A 121 2.24 27.29 12.93
N ILE A 122 1.00 26.99 13.31
CA ILE A 122 -0.19 27.50 12.63
C ILE A 122 -0.20 29.03 12.70
N LYS A 123 0.08 29.59 13.88
CA LYS A 123 0.09 31.04 14.09
C LYS A 123 1.16 31.75 13.25
N LYS A 124 2.36 31.19 13.13
CA LYS A 124 3.49 31.82 12.44
C LYS A 124 3.52 31.54 10.94
N TYR A 125 3.12 30.35 10.52
CA TYR A 125 3.33 29.83 9.17
C TYR A 125 2.09 29.24 8.51
N GLY A 126 0.93 29.23 9.19
CA GLY A 126 -0.32 28.68 8.66
C GLY A 126 -0.34 27.15 8.52
N VAL A 127 0.73 26.46 8.94
CA VAL A 127 0.85 25.00 8.85
C VAL A 127 0.98 24.38 10.24
N ASP A 128 0.48 23.16 10.40
CA ASP A 128 0.47 22.44 11.68
C ASP A 128 1.73 21.60 11.96
N SER A 129 2.65 21.57 11.00
CA SER A 129 3.89 20.79 11.08
C SER A 129 4.98 21.48 10.28
N ILE A 130 6.20 21.48 10.82
CA ILE A 130 7.38 22.05 10.15
C ILE A 130 7.68 21.36 8.82
N PHE A 131 7.34 20.07 8.72
CA PHE A 131 7.52 19.31 7.50
C PHE A 131 6.55 19.75 6.40
N LYS A 132 5.46 20.46 6.70
CA LYS A 132 4.55 20.99 5.67
C LYS A 132 5.01 22.33 5.08
N LEU A 133 6.09 22.92 5.59
CA LEU A 133 6.66 24.14 5.02
C LEU A 133 7.27 23.84 3.64
N GLU A 134 6.95 24.68 2.64
CA GLU A 134 7.41 24.51 1.27
C GLU A 134 8.94 24.45 1.13
N GLU A 135 9.67 25.29 1.87
CA GLU A 135 11.13 25.30 1.86
C GLU A 135 11.71 23.97 2.36
N VAL A 136 11.12 23.42 3.44
CA VAL A 136 11.53 22.14 4.02
C VAL A 136 11.23 21.00 3.05
N GLN A 137 10.03 20.99 2.46
CA GLN A 137 9.65 20.02 1.43
C GLN A 137 10.60 20.06 0.23
N ARG A 138 10.95 21.26 -0.25
CA ARG A 138 11.88 21.43 -1.37
C ARG A 138 13.26 20.84 -1.07
N LYS A 139 13.81 21.15 0.11
CA LYS A 139 15.11 20.62 0.57
C LYS A 139 15.08 19.10 0.68
N ILE A 140 13.99 18.52 1.17
CA ILE A 140 13.83 17.05 1.23
C ILE A 140 13.86 16.44 -0.18
N HIS A 141 13.11 17.00 -1.13
CA HIS A 141 13.08 16.50 -2.51
C HIS A 141 14.44 16.65 -3.21
N GLU A 142 15.17 17.73 -2.95
CA GLU A 142 16.52 17.94 -3.50
C GLU A 142 17.50 16.88 -2.98
N ILE A 143 17.51 16.64 -1.66
CA ILE A 143 18.33 15.59 -1.04
C ILE A 143 17.99 14.23 -1.65
N GLN A 144 16.70 13.90 -1.79
CA GLN A 144 16.27 12.63 -2.37
C GLN A 144 16.69 12.46 -3.83
N ARG A 145 16.61 13.52 -4.64
CA ARG A 145 17.02 13.48 -6.05
C ARG A 145 18.52 13.33 -6.23
N ASN A 146 19.32 13.85 -5.29
CA ASN A 146 20.77 13.81 -5.36
C ASN A 146 21.38 12.56 -4.72
N LYS A 147 20.57 11.67 -4.12
CA LYS A 147 21.05 10.42 -3.55
C LYS A 147 21.50 9.46 -4.64
N THR A 148 22.66 8.86 -4.42
CA THR A 148 23.17 7.75 -5.22
C THR A 148 22.43 6.45 -4.92
N ASP A 149 22.53 5.48 -5.83
CA ASP A 149 21.94 4.15 -5.65
C ASP A 149 22.56 3.40 -4.45
N GLU A 150 23.85 3.61 -4.19
CA GLU A 150 24.57 3.06 -3.05
C GLU A 150 24.01 3.60 -1.72
N GLU A 151 23.86 4.92 -1.61
CA GLU A 151 23.27 5.56 -0.41
C GLU A 151 21.81 5.13 -0.20
N ASN A 152 21.04 4.95 -1.27
CA ASN A 152 19.68 4.44 -1.19
C ASN A 152 19.64 2.99 -0.68
N THR A 153 20.54 2.15 -1.18
CA THR A 153 20.65 0.74 -0.76
C THR A 153 21.04 0.64 0.71
N GLU A 154 22.03 1.42 1.16
CA GLU A 154 22.46 1.46 2.56
C GLU A 154 21.32 1.95 3.48
N MET A 155 20.59 2.98 3.07
CA MET A 155 19.42 3.46 3.81
C MET A 155 18.35 2.38 3.95
N ILE A 156 18.03 1.64 2.88
CA ILE A 156 17.06 0.54 2.91
C ILE A 156 17.52 -0.55 3.88
N ALA A 157 18.81 -0.92 3.86
CA ALA A 157 19.38 -1.90 4.77
C ALA A 157 19.25 -1.47 6.24
N LYS A 158 19.56 -0.21 6.56
CA LYS A 158 19.40 0.34 7.93
C LYS A 158 17.95 0.31 8.41
N VAL A 159 16.99 0.60 7.52
CA VAL A 159 15.56 0.52 7.85
C VAL A 159 15.15 -0.92 8.15
N LYS A 160 15.54 -1.87 7.30
CA LYS A 160 15.29 -3.30 7.50
C LYS A 160 15.87 -3.81 8.81
N GLN A 161 17.12 -3.46 9.10
CA GLN A 161 17.78 -3.81 10.36
C GLN A 161 17.02 -3.25 11.57
N THR A 162 16.64 -1.98 11.54
CA THR A 162 15.89 -1.36 12.66
C THR A 162 14.55 -2.06 12.88
N LYS A 163 13.86 -2.47 11.81
CA LYS A 163 12.60 -3.22 11.90
C LYS A 163 12.82 -4.60 12.50
N LEU A 164 13.87 -5.30 12.08
CA LEU A 164 14.26 -6.60 12.63
C LEU A 164 14.58 -6.50 14.14
N GLU A 165 15.39 -5.51 14.54
CA GLU A 165 15.78 -5.32 15.95
C GLU A 165 14.58 -4.99 16.86
N ARG A 166 13.62 -4.20 16.38
CA ARG A 166 12.47 -3.75 17.19
C ARG A 166 11.27 -4.67 17.15
N HIS A 167 11.09 -5.41 16.05
CA HIS A 167 9.86 -6.13 15.75
C HIS A 167 10.08 -7.58 15.32
N GLY A 168 11.33 -8.04 15.20
CA GLY A 168 11.66 -9.41 14.81
C GLY A 168 11.45 -9.74 13.32
N ASP A 169 11.04 -8.77 12.51
CA ASP A 169 10.79 -8.92 11.07
C ASP A 169 11.35 -7.70 10.31
N GLU A 170 12.26 -7.92 9.36
CA GLU A 170 12.85 -6.87 8.53
C GLU A 170 11.83 -6.14 7.64
N ASN A 171 10.71 -6.79 7.32
CA ASN A 171 9.64 -6.27 6.49
C ASN A 171 8.41 -5.85 7.32
N PHE A 172 8.56 -5.78 8.66
CA PHE A 172 7.47 -5.43 9.57
C PHE A 172 6.69 -4.20 9.08
N ASN A 173 5.37 -4.35 9.08
CA ASN A 173 4.40 -3.30 8.80
C ASN A 173 3.26 -3.39 9.81
N ASN A 174 2.93 -2.28 10.47
CA ASN A 174 1.88 -2.25 11.48
C ASN A 174 0.49 -2.14 10.84
N MET A 175 0.00 -3.25 10.29
CA MET A 175 -1.28 -3.33 9.59
C MET A 175 -2.46 -2.94 10.48
N GLU A 176 -2.41 -3.30 11.77
CA GLU A 176 -3.46 -2.97 12.73
C GLU A 176 -3.56 -1.47 12.95
N LYS A 177 -2.43 -0.80 13.22
CA LYS A 177 -2.42 0.65 13.38
C LYS A 177 -2.84 1.38 12.10
N ASN A 178 -2.48 0.84 10.93
CA ASN A 178 -2.92 1.40 9.65
C ASN A 178 -4.45 1.33 9.50
N ARG A 179 -5.08 0.20 9.84
CA ARG A 179 -6.55 0.06 9.83
C ARG A 179 -7.22 1.01 10.81
N GLN A 180 -6.70 1.07 12.05
CA GLN A 180 -7.21 1.98 13.07
C GLN A 180 -7.16 3.44 12.61
N THR A 181 -6.01 3.90 12.11
CA THR A 181 -5.88 5.28 11.62
C THR A 181 -6.78 5.56 10.41
N LYS A 182 -7.03 4.56 9.55
CA LYS A 182 -7.98 4.72 8.46
C LYS A 182 -9.42 4.88 8.94
N LEU A 183 -9.82 4.07 9.91
CA LEU A 183 -11.11 4.16 10.58
C LEU A 183 -11.28 5.51 11.29
N GLU A 184 -10.27 5.97 12.04
CA GLU A 184 -10.30 7.26 12.76
C GLU A 184 -10.45 8.46 11.83
N ASN A 185 -9.76 8.46 10.68
CA ASN A 185 -9.74 9.61 9.78
C ASN A 185 -10.88 9.59 8.74
N TRP A 186 -11.31 8.40 8.29
CA TRP A 186 -12.22 8.25 7.14
C TRP A 186 -13.42 7.33 7.42
N GLY A 187 -13.55 6.76 8.62
CA GLY A 187 -14.68 5.91 8.99
C GLY A 187 -14.69 4.51 8.35
N ASP A 188 -13.65 4.15 7.59
CA ASP A 188 -13.50 2.85 6.93
C ASP A 188 -12.07 2.32 7.14
N GLU A 189 -11.92 1.16 7.78
CA GLU A 189 -10.63 0.50 8.03
C GLU A 189 -9.90 0.10 6.73
N ASN A 190 -10.65 -0.11 5.65
CA ASN A 190 -10.14 -0.48 4.34
C ASN A 190 -10.11 0.70 3.38
N TRP A 191 -10.31 1.92 3.91
CA TRP A 191 -10.31 3.14 3.11
C TRP A 191 -9.09 3.18 2.20
N ASN A 192 -9.36 3.50 0.95
CA ASN A 192 -8.35 3.74 -0.07
C ASN A 192 -8.76 4.97 -0.87
N ASN A 193 -7.78 5.72 -1.36
CA ASN A 193 -8.03 6.96 -2.08
C ASN A 193 -8.35 6.70 -3.56
N ARG A 194 -9.40 5.91 -3.82
CA ARG A 194 -9.74 5.44 -5.17
C ARG A 194 -10.07 6.57 -6.12
N GLU A 195 -10.78 7.60 -5.65
CA GLU A 195 -11.16 8.73 -6.49
C GLU A 195 -9.94 9.52 -6.96
N GLN A 196 -9.04 9.90 -6.03
CA GLN A 196 -7.80 10.60 -6.40
C GLN A 196 -6.91 9.73 -7.29
N PHE A 197 -6.89 8.41 -7.07
CA PHE A 197 -6.17 7.48 -7.95
C PHE A 197 -6.71 7.52 -9.37
N LEU A 198 -8.03 7.45 -9.55
CA LEU A 198 -8.68 7.53 -10.87
C LEU A 198 -8.43 8.89 -11.55
N GLU A 199 -8.53 9.99 -10.81
CA GLU A 199 -8.23 11.33 -11.31
C GLU A 199 -6.77 11.45 -11.79
N THR A 200 -5.84 10.88 -11.03
CA THR A 200 -4.42 10.89 -11.39
C THR A 200 -4.15 10.07 -12.66
N LEU A 201 -4.81 8.92 -12.79
CA LEU A 201 -4.73 8.09 -13.99
C LEU A 201 -5.26 8.84 -15.21
N GLU A 202 -6.43 9.46 -15.08
CA GLU A 202 -7.02 10.26 -16.15
C GLU A 202 -6.09 11.41 -16.57
N LYS A 203 -5.58 12.18 -15.59
CA LYS A 203 -4.70 13.32 -15.86
C LYS A 203 -3.38 12.95 -16.53
N ARG A 204 -2.79 11.81 -16.16
CA ARG A 204 -1.47 11.40 -16.67
C ARG A 204 -1.55 10.56 -17.95
N TYR A 205 -2.60 9.76 -18.07
CA TYR A 205 -2.68 8.67 -19.05
C TYR A 205 -3.98 8.66 -19.87
N GLY A 206 -4.92 9.59 -19.63
CA GLY A 206 -6.24 9.61 -20.29
C GLY A 206 -7.09 8.37 -20.00
N GLY A 207 -6.79 7.66 -18.90
CA GLY A 207 -7.45 6.43 -18.51
C GLY A 207 -6.53 5.47 -17.77
N HIS A 208 -6.93 4.20 -17.69
CA HIS A 208 -6.18 3.20 -16.94
C HIS A 208 -4.91 2.78 -17.68
N HIS A 209 -3.74 3.17 -17.15
CA HIS A 209 -2.42 2.91 -17.75
C HIS A 209 -2.18 1.45 -18.21
N LEU A 210 -2.69 0.44 -17.49
CA LEU A 210 -2.57 -0.98 -17.91
C LEU A 210 -3.27 -1.32 -19.24
N LYS A 211 -4.15 -0.45 -19.74
CA LYS A 211 -4.81 -0.61 -21.03
C LYS A 211 -4.05 0.05 -22.18
N LEU A 212 -3.01 0.84 -21.86
CA LEU A 212 -2.16 1.44 -22.87
C LEU A 212 -1.28 0.37 -23.49
N GLU A 213 -1.19 0.37 -24.82
CA GLU A 213 -0.44 -0.62 -25.59
C GLU A 213 1.03 -0.70 -25.18
N GLU A 214 1.68 0.45 -24.99
CA GLU A 214 3.07 0.52 -24.50
C GLU A 214 3.27 -0.24 -23.18
N PHE A 215 2.32 -0.12 -22.24
CA PHE A 215 2.43 -0.79 -20.95
C PHE A 215 2.17 -2.30 -21.08
N MET A 216 1.17 -2.68 -21.88
CA MET A 216 0.88 -4.09 -22.15
C MET A 216 2.08 -4.79 -22.79
N GLU A 217 2.75 -4.14 -23.75
CA GLU A 217 3.90 -4.72 -24.43
C GLU A 217 5.10 -4.86 -23.51
N LYS A 218 5.40 -3.83 -22.70
CA LYS A 218 6.45 -3.89 -21.69
C LYS A 218 6.20 -5.00 -20.66
N GLN A 219 4.94 -5.22 -20.27
CA GLN A 219 4.55 -6.30 -19.37
C GLN A 219 4.79 -7.67 -20.02
N LYS A 220 4.36 -7.86 -21.28
CA LYS A 220 4.61 -9.10 -22.03
C LYS A 220 6.10 -9.40 -22.16
N GLN A 221 6.91 -8.41 -22.56
CA GLN A 221 8.36 -8.58 -22.69
C GLN A 221 9.00 -8.99 -21.36
N THR A 222 8.62 -8.33 -20.26
CA THR A 222 9.14 -8.68 -18.93
C THR A 222 8.78 -10.12 -18.53
N ASN A 223 7.57 -10.58 -18.87
CA ASN A 223 7.14 -11.94 -18.58
C ASN A 223 7.86 -12.96 -19.47
N LEU A 224 8.07 -12.64 -20.75
CA LEU A 224 8.85 -13.46 -21.67
C LEU A 224 10.29 -13.61 -21.17
N ASP A 225 10.96 -12.51 -20.80
CA ASP A 225 12.34 -12.52 -20.30
C ASP A 225 12.51 -13.36 -19.02
N ARG A 226 11.49 -13.35 -18.14
CA ARG A 226 11.55 -14.02 -16.83
C ARG A 226 11.05 -15.46 -16.85
N PHE A 227 10.03 -15.75 -17.66
CA PHE A 227 9.24 -16.98 -17.57
C PHE A 227 9.09 -17.71 -18.91
N GLY A 228 9.58 -17.13 -20.02
CA GLY A 228 9.46 -17.69 -21.36
C GLY A 228 8.04 -17.67 -21.95
N VAL A 229 7.09 -17.03 -21.27
CA VAL A 229 5.66 -16.96 -21.65
C VAL A 229 5.13 -15.55 -21.45
N GLU A 230 4.17 -15.12 -22.27
CA GLU A 230 3.58 -13.78 -22.16
C GLU A 230 2.77 -13.60 -20.86
N PHE A 231 2.11 -14.67 -20.41
CA PHE A 231 1.28 -14.66 -19.21
C PHE A 231 1.84 -15.63 -18.17
N PRO A 232 2.17 -15.17 -16.94
CA PRO A 232 2.83 -16.01 -15.93
C PRO A 232 2.10 -17.32 -15.61
N MET A 233 0.76 -17.34 -15.71
CA MET A 233 -0.04 -18.54 -15.47
C MET A 233 0.06 -19.62 -16.55
N GLN A 234 0.66 -19.32 -17.71
CA GLN A 234 0.98 -20.32 -18.74
C GLN A 234 2.24 -21.11 -18.39
N ASN A 235 3.11 -20.56 -17.54
CA ASN A 235 4.29 -21.27 -17.07
C ASN A 235 3.87 -22.37 -16.07
N GLU A 236 4.25 -23.61 -16.36
CA GLU A 236 3.81 -24.77 -15.57
C GLU A 236 4.32 -24.73 -14.13
N ASP A 237 5.54 -24.23 -13.89
CA ASP A 237 6.11 -24.15 -12.54
C ASP A 237 5.33 -23.17 -11.67
N ILE A 238 4.98 -22.01 -12.22
CA ILE A 238 4.15 -21.00 -11.53
C ILE A 238 2.78 -21.58 -11.22
N ARG A 239 2.15 -22.23 -12.21
CA ARG A 239 0.83 -22.85 -12.05
C ARG A 239 0.85 -23.96 -11.00
N ASN A 240 1.84 -24.85 -11.03
CA ASN A 240 1.96 -25.95 -10.07
C ASN A 240 2.24 -25.44 -8.66
N LYS A 241 3.07 -24.40 -8.51
CA LYS A 241 3.30 -23.74 -7.22
C LYS A 241 2.02 -23.13 -6.65
N GLN A 242 1.20 -22.50 -7.50
CA GLN A 242 -0.09 -21.95 -7.09
C GLN A 242 -1.03 -23.06 -6.59
N ILE A 243 -1.16 -24.15 -7.35
CA ILE A 243 -2.02 -25.29 -6.99
C ILE A 243 -1.57 -25.91 -5.67
N LYS A 244 -0.26 -26.18 -5.53
CA LYS A 244 0.33 -26.75 -4.32
C LYS A 244 0.05 -25.89 -3.09
N THR A 245 0.33 -24.59 -3.16
CA THR A 245 0.12 -23.66 -2.05
C THR A 245 -1.36 -23.58 -1.66
N THR A 246 -2.25 -23.55 -2.65
CA THR A 246 -3.70 -23.52 -2.41
C THR A 246 -4.17 -24.81 -1.75
N PHE A 247 -3.67 -25.95 -2.20
CA PHE A 247 -3.98 -27.25 -1.64
C PHE A 247 -3.47 -27.41 -0.20
N GLU A 248 -2.25 -26.97 0.10
CA GLU A 248 -1.68 -26.98 1.46
C GLU A 248 -2.50 -26.12 2.43
N ASN A 249 -2.99 -24.96 1.98
CA ASN A 249 -3.74 -24.04 2.84
C ASN A 249 -5.23 -24.39 2.97
N HIS A 250 -5.84 -24.98 1.94
CA HIS A 250 -7.30 -25.11 1.84
C HIS A 250 -7.79 -26.52 1.47
N GLY A 251 -6.91 -27.49 1.22
CA GLY A 251 -7.27 -28.86 0.83
C GLY A 251 -7.88 -29.02 -0.58
N VAL A 252 -7.98 -27.93 -1.35
CA VAL A 252 -8.53 -27.89 -2.71
C VAL A 252 -7.55 -27.23 -3.67
N SER A 253 -7.61 -27.59 -4.95
CA SER A 253 -6.69 -27.07 -5.98
C SER A 253 -6.98 -25.62 -6.40
N SER A 254 -8.13 -25.06 -6.02
CA SER A 254 -8.51 -23.67 -6.27
C SER A 254 -9.29 -23.11 -5.09
N TYR A 255 -8.96 -21.87 -4.68
CA TYR A 255 -9.67 -21.17 -3.62
C TYR A 255 -11.16 -20.99 -3.94
N THR A 256 -11.52 -20.88 -5.22
CA THR A 256 -12.92 -20.73 -5.65
C THR A 256 -13.77 -21.97 -5.38
N HIS A 257 -13.14 -23.12 -5.12
CA HIS A 257 -13.82 -24.37 -4.76
C HIS A 257 -13.95 -24.56 -3.25
N THR A 258 -13.48 -23.60 -2.44
CA THR A 258 -13.70 -23.64 -0.99
C THR A 258 -15.15 -23.31 -0.66
N ASP A 259 -15.69 -23.95 0.38
CA ASP A 259 -17.02 -23.64 0.90
C ASP A 259 -17.12 -22.17 1.34
N GLU A 260 -16.06 -21.64 1.94
CA GLU A 260 -15.97 -20.22 2.34
C GLU A 260 -16.23 -19.29 1.15
N TYR A 261 -15.54 -19.51 0.03
CA TYR A 261 -15.71 -18.70 -1.17
C TYR A 261 -17.13 -18.80 -1.74
N ILE A 262 -17.67 -20.01 -1.81
CA ILE A 262 -19.02 -20.27 -2.34
C ILE A 262 -20.07 -19.56 -1.49
N ILE A 263 -20.01 -19.71 -0.15
CA ILE A 263 -20.93 -19.08 0.79
C ILE A 263 -20.86 -17.55 0.68
N LYS A 264 -19.65 -16.98 0.65
CA LYS A 264 -19.44 -15.54 0.53
C LYS A 264 -19.97 -14.98 -0.78
N THR A 265 -19.75 -15.70 -1.88
CA THR A 265 -20.22 -15.33 -3.22
C THR A 265 -21.74 -15.37 -3.30
N ASN A 266 -22.37 -16.44 -2.80
CA ASN A 266 -23.82 -16.60 -2.78
C ASN A 266 -24.48 -15.48 -1.96
N LYS A 267 -23.97 -15.18 -0.76
CA LYS A 267 -24.47 -14.08 0.07
C LYS A 267 -24.45 -12.74 -0.70
N THR A 268 -23.34 -12.44 -1.37
CA THR A 268 -23.20 -11.19 -2.13
C THR A 268 -24.16 -11.14 -3.33
N ASN A 269 -24.33 -12.26 -4.04
CA ASN A 269 -25.26 -12.34 -5.17
C ASN A 269 -26.71 -12.24 -4.70
N GLN A 270 -27.06 -12.86 -3.58
CA GLN A 270 -28.39 -12.74 -2.97
C GLN A 270 -28.69 -11.27 -2.60
N GLU A 271 -27.78 -10.59 -1.91
CA GLU A 271 -27.94 -9.18 -1.54
C GLU A 271 -28.10 -8.25 -2.76
N LYS A 272 -27.32 -8.48 -3.83
CA LYS A 272 -27.29 -7.58 -4.99
C LYS A 272 -28.29 -7.94 -6.10
N ARG A 273 -28.68 -9.21 -6.18
CA ARG A 273 -29.37 -9.78 -7.36
C ARG A 273 -30.51 -10.75 -7.00
N GLY A 274 -30.72 -11.08 -5.71
CA GLY A 274 -31.79 -11.98 -5.25
C GLY A 274 -31.67 -13.43 -5.73
N VAL A 275 -30.47 -13.84 -6.16
CA VAL A 275 -30.18 -15.20 -6.65
C VAL A 275 -28.80 -15.65 -6.14
N ASP A 276 -28.59 -16.96 -6.01
CA ASP A 276 -27.30 -17.50 -5.54
C ASP A 276 -26.19 -17.30 -6.58
N TRP A 277 -26.53 -17.52 -7.84
CA TRP A 277 -25.58 -17.40 -8.95
C TRP A 277 -25.95 -16.24 -9.85
N SER A 278 -24.97 -15.40 -10.19
CA SER A 278 -25.19 -14.24 -11.06
C SER A 278 -25.79 -14.59 -12.41
N THR A 279 -25.50 -15.79 -12.93
CA THR A 279 -26.03 -16.31 -14.19
C THR A 279 -27.50 -16.70 -14.14
N GLN A 280 -28.12 -16.75 -12.94
CA GLN A 280 -29.56 -16.93 -12.77
C GLN A 280 -30.32 -15.60 -12.81
N CYS A 281 -29.62 -14.47 -12.68
CA CYS A 281 -30.23 -13.14 -12.68
C CYS A 281 -30.62 -12.75 -14.13
N PRO A 282 -31.91 -12.47 -14.41
CA PRO A 282 -32.37 -12.11 -15.75
C PRO A 282 -31.61 -10.93 -16.36
N ASP A 283 -31.30 -9.91 -15.57
CA ASP A 283 -30.57 -8.72 -16.03
C ASP A 283 -29.16 -9.06 -16.52
N VAL A 284 -28.48 -9.97 -15.81
CA VAL A 284 -27.14 -10.44 -16.19
C VAL A 284 -27.21 -11.24 -17.51
N ILE A 285 -28.20 -12.11 -17.64
CA ILE A 285 -28.42 -12.89 -18.87
C ILE A 285 -28.72 -11.97 -20.05
N ASN A 286 -29.60 -10.99 -19.88
CA ASN A 286 -29.98 -10.07 -20.96
C ASN A 286 -28.80 -9.22 -21.40
N LYS A 287 -28.02 -8.67 -20.44
CA LYS A 287 -26.79 -7.93 -20.76
C LYS A 287 -25.76 -8.80 -21.50
N MET A 288 -25.65 -10.07 -21.13
CA MET A 288 -24.79 -11.02 -21.85
C MET A 288 -25.26 -11.24 -23.30
N LYS A 289 -26.56 -11.41 -23.52
CA LYS A 289 -27.15 -11.55 -24.87
C LYS A 289 -26.94 -10.30 -25.72
N GLU A 290 -27.16 -9.11 -25.16
CA GLU A 290 -26.95 -7.82 -25.83
C GLU A 290 -25.48 -7.65 -26.25
N THR A 291 -24.55 -7.93 -25.34
CA THR A 291 -23.10 -7.84 -25.62
C THR A 291 -22.69 -8.81 -26.71
N ASN A 292 -23.20 -10.05 -26.68
CA ASN A 292 -22.91 -11.04 -27.72
C ASN A 292 -23.50 -10.60 -29.07
N LEU A 293 -24.71 -10.03 -29.07
CA LEU A 293 -25.35 -9.53 -30.29
C LEU A 293 -24.55 -8.37 -30.89
N GLU A 294 -24.10 -7.43 -30.07
CA GLU A 294 -23.26 -6.29 -30.50
C GLU A 294 -21.93 -6.76 -31.10
N ARG A 295 -21.23 -7.69 -30.44
CA ARG A 295 -19.87 -8.10 -30.83
C ARG A 295 -19.83 -9.16 -31.91
N HIS A 296 -20.82 -10.05 -31.93
CA HIS A 296 -20.79 -11.27 -32.72
C HIS A 296 -22.04 -11.46 -33.59
N GLY A 297 -23.03 -10.56 -33.52
CA GLY A 297 -24.27 -10.66 -34.29
C GLY A 297 -25.19 -11.82 -33.88
N VAL A 298 -24.86 -12.53 -32.81
CA VAL A 298 -25.60 -13.69 -32.30
C VAL A 298 -25.85 -13.54 -30.80
N ILE A 299 -26.98 -14.03 -30.30
CA ILE A 299 -27.30 -13.93 -28.86
C ILE A 299 -26.38 -14.81 -27.99
N ASN A 300 -25.75 -15.80 -28.60
CA ASN A 300 -24.82 -16.71 -27.94
C ASN A 300 -23.70 -17.09 -28.90
N THR A 301 -22.45 -16.99 -28.44
CA THR A 301 -21.25 -17.39 -29.19
C THR A 301 -21.29 -18.84 -29.72
N PHE A 302 -22.01 -19.76 -29.08
CA PHE A 302 -22.20 -21.13 -29.59
C PHE A 302 -23.02 -21.22 -30.89
N GLN A 303 -23.67 -20.12 -31.30
CA GLN A 303 -24.38 -20.06 -32.57
C GLN A 303 -23.47 -19.71 -33.75
N LEU A 304 -22.21 -19.31 -33.50
CA LEU A 304 -21.24 -18.98 -34.53
C LEU A 304 -20.87 -20.23 -35.35
N PRO A 305 -20.73 -20.13 -36.69
CA PRO A 305 -20.34 -21.27 -37.53
C PRO A 305 -19.04 -21.96 -37.08
N GLN A 306 -18.07 -21.20 -36.59
CA GLN A 306 -16.81 -21.74 -36.06
C GLN A 306 -17.02 -22.56 -34.78
N ALA A 307 -17.99 -22.16 -33.95
CA ALA A 307 -18.39 -22.89 -32.75
C ALA A 307 -19.32 -24.09 -33.07
N LYS A 308 -19.87 -24.14 -34.29
CA LYS A 308 -20.62 -25.28 -34.84
C LYS A 308 -19.75 -26.30 -35.58
N SER A 309 -18.45 -26.03 -35.75
CA SER A 309 -17.52 -27.12 -36.08
C SER A 309 -17.59 -28.15 -34.96
N ASN A 310 -17.52 -29.45 -35.28
CA ASN A 310 -17.78 -30.51 -34.31
C ASN A 310 -16.81 -30.52 -33.10
N GLY A 311 -15.81 -29.63 -33.04
CA GLY A 311 -14.82 -29.61 -31.96
C GLY A 311 -14.06 -30.93 -31.81
N LYS A 312 -14.21 -31.84 -32.78
CA LYS A 312 -13.65 -33.18 -32.77
C LYS A 312 -12.36 -33.15 -33.54
N GLN A 313 -11.33 -33.74 -32.91
CA GLN A 313 -10.15 -34.18 -33.61
C GLN A 313 -10.59 -35.11 -34.74
N ILE A 314 -10.35 -34.71 -35.99
CA ILE A 314 -10.66 -35.54 -37.16
C ILE A 314 -9.77 -36.79 -37.08
N SER A 315 -10.37 -37.97 -37.23
CA SER A 315 -9.61 -39.22 -37.12
C SER A 315 -8.60 -39.31 -38.27
N LYS A 316 -7.43 -39.91 -38.00
CA LYS A 316 -6.40 -40.12 -39.06
C LYS A 316 -6.94 -40.95 -40.22
N VAL A 317 -7.84 -41.89 -39.93
CA VAL A 317 -8.49 -42.76 -40.93
C VAL A 317 -9.40 -41.95 -41.84
N GLN A 318 -10.21 -41.04 -41.28
CA GLN A 318 -11.06 -40.14 -42.07
C GLN A 318 -10.23 -39.20 -42.95
N ILE A 319 -9.10 -38.67 -42.45
CA ILE A 319 -8.18 -37.86 -43.25
C ILE A 319 -7.63 -38.67 -44.44
N LYS A 320 -7.18 -39.91 -44.18
CA LYS A 320 -6.66 -40.80 -45.22
C LYS A 320 -7.71 -41.10 -46.30
N LEU A 321 -8.95 -41.37 -45.92
CA LEU A 321 -10.06 -41.56 -46.86
C LEU A 321 -10.33 -40.29 -47.67
N TYR A 322 -10.34 -39.13 -47.01
CA TYR A 322 -10.52 -37.84 -47.67
C TYR A 322 -9.45 -37.58 -48.72
N GLU A 323 -8.17 -37.81 -48.41
CA GLU A 323 -7.07 -37.65 -49.35
C GLU A 323 -7.26 -38.54 -50.60
N GLN A 324 -7.62 -39.81 -50.41
CA GLN A 324 -7.91 -40.74 -51.51
C GLN A 324 -9.11 -40.28 -52.38
N ILE A 325 -10.15 -39.74 -51.76
CA ILE A 325 -11.32 -39.22 -52.49
C ILE A 325 -10.95 -37.94 -53.23
N LYS A 326 -10.14 -37.06 -52.62
CA LYS A 326 -9.72 -35.78 -53.19
C LYS A 326 -8.90 -35.94 -54.47
N GLU A 327 -8.13 -37.02 -54.59
CA GLU A 327 -7.41 -37.37 -55.83
C GLU A 327 -8.36 -37.58 -57.02
N LYS A 328 -9.55 -38.14 -56.79
CA LYS A 328 -10.56 -38.42 -57.83
C LYS A 328 -11.59 -37.30 -57.97
N HIS A 329 -11.91 -36.62 -56.87
CA HIS A 329 -12.91 -35.57 -56.77
C HIS A 329 -12.29 -34.31 -56.12
N PRO A 330 -11.63 -33.44 -56.92
CA PRO A 330 -10.95 -32.25 -56.41
C PRO A 330 -11.85 -31.25 -55.68
N ASP A 331 -13.18 -31.32 -55.86
CA ASP A 331 -14.17 -30.50 -55.19
C ASP A 331 -14.66 -31.07 -53.84
N ALA A 332 -14.20 -32.26 -53.44
CA ALA A 332 -14.59 -32.88 -52.17
C ALA A 332 -14.23 -32.01 -50.94
N ILE A 333 -15.17 -31.90 -50.00
CA ILE A 333 -15.09 -31.05 -48.80
C ILE A 333 -15.13 -31.95 -47.57
N LEU A 334 -14.14 -31.82 -46.70
CA LEU A 334 -14.06 -32.53 -45.40
C LEU A 334 -14.89 -31.80 -44.34
N GLU A 335 -15.57 -32.55 -43.47
CA GLU A 335 -16.41 -32.05 -42.36
C GLU A 335 -17.41 -30.97 -42.80
N HIS A 336 -18.27 -31.32 -43.76
CA HIS A 336 -19.22 -30.37 -44.32
C HIS A 336 -20.55 -30.35 -43.55
N TYR A 337 -21.11 -29.16 -43.33
CA TYR A 337 -22.41 -29.01 -42.69
C TYR A 337 -23.51 -28.79 -43.74
N LEU A 338 -24.40 -29.76 -43.88
CA LEU A 338 -25.58 -29.67 -44.74
C LEU A 338 -26.65 -28.86 -44.01
N THR A 339 -26.92 -27.64 -44.49
CA THR A 339 -27.81 -26.68 -43.83
C THR A 339 -29.30 -27.03 -43.96
N ASP A 340 -29.67 -27.67 -45.06
CA ASP A 340 -31.02 -28.17 -45.37
C ASP A 340 -31.38 -29.41 -44.55
N VAL A 341 -30.43 -30.31 -44.33
CA VAL A 341 -30.58 -31.50 -43.47
C VAL A 341 -30.35 -31.17 -41.99
N ASN A 342 -29.70 -30.03 -41.72
CA ASN A 342 -29.22 -29.62 -40.41
C ASN A 342 -28.32 -30.69 -39.76
N LEU A 343 -27.35 -31.17 -40.55
CA LEU A 343 -26.49 -32.30 -40.21
C LEU A 343 -25.05 -32.08 -40.70
N SER A 344 -24.06 -32.32 -39.84
CA SER A 344 -22.65 -32.41 -40.25
C SER A 344 -22.37 -33.80 -40.82
N VAL A 345 -21.65 -33.88 -41.93
CA VAL A 345 -21.23 -35.12 -42.60
C VAL A 345 -19.70 -35.17 -42.76
N ASP A 346 -19.13 -36.37 -42.88
CA ASP A 346 -17.67 -36.54 -42.85
C ASP A 346 -17.00 -36.00 -44.11
N ILE A 347 -17.49 -36.37 -45.30
CA ILE A 347 -17.00 -35.89 -46.59
C ILE A 347 -18.18 -35.63 -47.52
N PHE A 348 -18.19 -34.48 -48.18
CA PHE A 348 -19.20 -34.12 -49.17
C PHE A 348 -18.56 -33.84 -50.53
N ILE A 349 -19.12 -34.40 -51.60
CA ILE A 349 -18.69 -34.21 -52.99
C ILE A 349 -19.79 -33.41 -53.71
N PRO A 350 -19.64 -32.08 -53.87
CA PRO A 350 -20.67 -31.23 -54.45
C PRO A 350 -21.06 -31.61 -55.87
N SER A 351 -20.10 -31.94 -56.73
CA SER A 351 -20.33 -32.28 -58.14
C SER A 351 -21.22 -33.51 -58.34
N GLU A 352 -21.23 -34.43 -57.39
CA GLU A 352 -22.03 -35.66 -57.42
C GLU A 352 -23.26 -35.60 -56.50
N ASN A 353 -23.43 -34.50 -55.76
CA ASN A 353 -24.38 -34.39 -54.66
C ASN A 353 -24.31 -35.59 -53.71
N LYS A 354 -23.08 -36.00 -53.36
CA LYS A 354 -22.79 -37.26 -52.67
C LYS A 354 -22.11 -37.02 -51.33
N VAL A 355 -22.58 -37.72 -50.30
CA VAL A 355 -21.99 -37.79 -48.97
C VAL A 355 -21.24 -39.11 -48.83
N VAL A 356 -20.04 -39.05 -48.25
CA VAL A 356 -19.28 -40.22 -47.83
C VAL A 356 -19.08 -40.15 -46.32
N GLU A 357 -19.57 -41.14 -45.59
CA GLU A 357 -19.38 -41.27 -44.14
C GLU A 357 -18.31 -42.33 -43.84
N CYS A 358 -17.42 -42.02 -42.90
CA CYS A 358 -16.31 -42.85 -42.45
C CYS A 358 -16.65 -43.47 -41.09
N TYR A 359 -17.19 -44.70 -41.09
CA TYR A 359 -17.61 -45.37 -39.87
C TYR A 359 -16.45 -46.09 -39.19
N GLY A 360 -16.08 -45.61 -38.00
CA GLY A 360 -15.15 -46.32 -37.12
C GLY A 360 -15.70 -47.66 -36.66
N ASP A 361 -14.87 -48.71 -36.73
CA ASP A 361 -15.33 -50.10 -36.57
C ASP A 361 -15.90 -50.37 -35.17
N TRP A 362 -15.26 -49.82 -34.14
CA TRP A 362 -15.72 -49.94 -32.76
C TRP A 362 -16.93 -49.04 -32.47
N TRP A 363 -16.86 -47.76 -32.88
CA TRP A 363 -17.86 -46.74 -32.58
C TRP A 363 -19.23 -47.02 -33.21
N HIS A 364 -19.23 -47.51 -34.45
CA HIS A 364 -20.45 -47.88 -35.18
C HIS A 364 -20.76 -49.37 -35.10
N CYS A 365 -20.00 -50.12 -34.29
CA CYS A 365 -20.13 -51.56 -34.09
C CYS A 365 -20.19 -52.31 -35.43
N ASN A 366 -19.14 -52.28 -36.25
CA ASN A 366 -19.12 -52.89 -37.59
C ASN A 366 -19.81 -54.27 -37.61
N PRO A 367 -20.87 -54.48 -38.41
CA PRO A 367 -21.59 -55.75 -38.49
C PRO A 367 -20.73 -56.96 -38.88
N LYS A 368 -19.56 -56.75 -39.51
CA LYS A 368 -18.58 -57.81 -39.79
C LYS A 368 -17.86 -58.29 -38.52
N LEU A 369 -17.76 -57.44 -37.49
CA LEU A 369 -16.98 -57.64 -36.27
C LEU A 369 -17.84 -57.88 -35.02
N TYR A 370 -19.04 -57.28 -34.97
CA TYR A 370 -19.91 -57.30 -33.79
C TYR A 370 -21.28 -57.91 -34.11
N LYS A 371 -21.83 -58.65 -33.15
CA LYS A 371 -23.19 -59.20 -33.22
C LYS A 371 -24.22 -58.21 -32.67
N GLU A 372 -25.49 -58.38 -33.05
CA GLU A 372 -26.60 -57.51 -32.63
C GLU A 372 -26.71 -57.31 -31.11
N ASP A 373 -26.40 -58.34 -30.34
CA ASP A 373 -26.49 -58.39 -28.87
C ASP A 373 -25.25 -57.85 -28.15
N TYR A 374 -24.19 -57.50 -28.88
CA TYR A 374 -23.00 -56.88 -28.30
C TYR A 374 -23.36 -55.55 -27.63
N TYR A 375 -22.94 -55.37 -26.38
CA TYR A 375 -23.16 -54.14 -25.62
C TYR A 375 -21.90 -53.27 -25.63
N HIS A 376 -22.01 -52.07 -26.20
CA HIS A 376 -20.91 -51.11 -26.26
C HIS A 376 -20.84 -50.31 -24.95
N GLU A 377 -19.89 -50.66 -24.08
CA GLU A 377 -19.78 -50.13 -22.71
C GLU A 377 -19.71 -48.59 -22.64
N TYR A 378 -19.00 -47.95 -23.57
CA TYR A 378 -18.86 -46.49 -23.58
C TYR A 378 -20.10 -45.73 -24.11
N ILE A 379 -20.79 -46.28 -25.12
CA ILE A 379 -21.99 -45.65 -25.71
C ILE A 379 -23.25 -46.03 -24.90
N HIS A 380 -23.15 -47.05 -24.04
CA HIS A 380 -24.23 -47.63 -23.26
C HIS A 380 -25.41 -48.10 -24.12
N LYS A 381 -25.11 -48.72 -25.27
CA LYS A 381 -26.09 -49.24 -26.25
C LYS A 381 -25.66 -50.59 -26.80
N THR A 382 -26.63 -51.38 -27.23
CA THR A 382 -26.38 -52.58 -28.04
C THR A 382 -26.00 -52.21 -29.48
N ALA A 383 -25.25 -53.06 -30.16
CA ALA A 383 -24.89 -52.86 -31.57
C ALA A 383 -26.13 -52.64 -32.44
N LYS A 384 -27.21 -53.38 -32.18
CA LYS A 384 -28.51 -53.19 -32.84
C LYS A 384 -29.07 -51.78 -32.67
N GLU A 385 -28.99 -51.20 -31.46
CA GLU A 385 -29.45 -49.83 -31.21
C GLU A 385 -28.56 -48.78 -31.88
N VAL A 386 -27.26 -49.04 -32.00
CA VAL A 386 -26.33 -48.20 -32.76
C VAL A 386 -26.70 -48.23 -34.24
N TRP A 387 -26.87 -49.40 -34.84
CA TRP A 387 -27.25 -49.53 -36.25
C TRP A 387 -28.62 -48.93 -36.56
N ASN A 388 -29.59 -49.05 -35.65
CA ASN A 388 -30.88 -48.39 -35.81
C ASN A 388 -30.73 -46.86 -35.85
N LYS A 389 -29.86 -46.29 -35.01
CA LYS A 389 -29.57 -44.86 -35.00
C LYS A 389 -28.85 -44.43 -36.28
N ASP A 390 -27.84 -45.19 -36.72
CA ASP A 390 -27.11 -44.91 -37.97
C ASP A 390 -28.05 -44.98 -39.16
N LYS A 391 -28.98 -45.95 -39.18
CA LYS A 391 -30.00 -46.06 -40.23
C LYS A 391 -30.91 -44.83 -40.29
N LEU A 392 -31.31 -44.27 -39.16
CA LEU A 392 -32.10 -43.03 -39.13
C LEU A 392 -31.32 -41.86 -39.74
N ARG A 393 -30.02 -41.75 -39.43
CA ARG A 393 -29.12 -40.76 -40.01
C ARG A 393 -28.96 -40.96 -41.52
N GLU A 394 -28.69 -42.18 -41.97
CA GLU A 394 -28.56 -42.51 -43.39
C GLU A 394 -29.84 -42.18 -44.17
N ASN A 395 -31.00 -42.55 -43.62
CA ASN A 395 -32.29 -42.28 -44.24
C ASN A 395 -32.55 -40.78 -44.33
N LEU A 396 -32.16 -39.99 -43.32
CA LEU A 396 -32.30 -38.55 -43.34
C LEU A 396 -31.49 -37.93 -44.49
N ILE A 397 -30.24 -38.35 -44.68
CA ILE A 397 -29.39 -37.88 -45.78
C ILE A 397 -30.00 -38.25 -47.14
N LYS A 398 -30.37 -39.52 -47.32
CA LYS A 398 -30.95 -40.03 -48.58
C LYS A 398 -32.29 -39.38 -48.92
N ASN A 399 -33.17 -39.21 -47.93
CA ASN A 399 -34.50 -38.61 -48.14
C ASN A 399 -34.43 -37.12 -48.53
N ASN A 400 -33.33 -36.44 -48.22
CA ASN A 400 -33.06 -35.06 -48.67
C ASN A 400 -32.34 -35.00 -50.04
N GLY A 401 -32.22 -36.13 -50.76
CA GLY A 401 -31.76 -36.16 -52.15
C GLY A 401 -30.25 -36.33 -52.34
N TYR A 402 -29.50 -36.59 -51.26
CA TYR A 402 -28.06 -36.84 -51.33
C TYR A 402 -27.75 -38.31 -51.62
N GLY A 403 -26.78 -38.56 -52.51
CA GLY A 403 -26.14 -39.87 -52.59
C GLY A 403 -25.40 -40.15 -51.28
N LEU A 404 -25.38 -41.41 -50.81
CA LEU A 404 -24.70 -41.78 -49.57
C LEU A 404 -23.87 -43.05 -49.75
N GLU A 405 -22.59 -42.95 -49.42
CA GLU A 405 -21.64 -44.06 -49.35
C GLU A 405 -21.08 -44.17 -47.93
N ILE A 406 -21.08 -45.38 -47.38
CA ILE A 406 -20.52 -45.66 -46.06
C ILE A 406 -19.23 -46.46 -46.27
N VAL A 407 -18.13 -45.95 -45.73
CA VAL A 407 -16.83 -46.61 -45.77
C VAL A 407 -16.44 -46.95 -44.33
N TRP A 408 -16.19 -48.23 -44.06
CA TRP A 408 -15.78 -48.70 -42.75
C TRP A 408 -14.28 -48.52 -42.56
N GLU A 409 -13.85 -48.26 -41.32
CA GLU A 409 -12.44 -48.11 -40.95
C GLU A 409 -11.57 -49.28 -41.43
N CYS A 410 -12.05 -50.52 -41.36
CA CYS A 410 -11.32 -51.69 -41.86
C CYS A 410 -11.08 -51.71 -43.38
N ASP A 411 -11.86 -50.94 -44.14
CA ASP A 411 -11.85 -50.92 -45.61
C ASP A 411 -10.98 -49.76 -46.17
N ILE A 412 -10.33 -48.94 -45.33
CA ILE A 412 -9.53 -47.74 -45.68
C ILE A 412 -8.02 -47.96 -45.51
#